data_AF-A0AB35AN39-F1
#
_entry.id   AF-A0AB35AN39-F1
#
_cell.length_a   1.000
_cell.length_b   1.000
_cell.length_c   1.000
_cell.angle_alpha   90.00
_cell.angle_beta   90.00
_cell.angle_gamma   90.00
#
_symmetry.space_group_name_H-M   'P 1'
#
loop_
_entity.id
_entity.type
_entity.pdbx_description
1 polymer ?
#
loop_
_entity_poly.entity_id
_entity_poly.type
_entity_poly.pdbx_seq_one_letter_code
_entity_poly.pdbx_strand_id
1 'polypeptide(L)'
;MLDIRTFGPQGGNVLYKALAHPLAAEALVRMEAEFAGRTLAVYDPDDAARTLAALYPGLKPACVYVHDTERVGQPDGFGGTLRALVDLPATEADAILALSFEDAKMRTRLKGLQNGRDLYTLAPARLPDEMLVAGRPYLDKLNFATNFAFFRETEQFSCRIVTANYWSSYAAENLRYWMRLYDGVGKVLAQWEQPVTEAGAGITIDSADIRRRFDLPEFTGQLFIHVLGARGHDVVKYALDSWGKNGDPSLSVTHDANAWPSVRYATLPAPEPDETLIVWVQNSHATTIPAGGITFNWMGEDTSHALDRAVGPFETVAVDVGALFPGLHWPAQLELRSGRHLVRPRYEITQRGRTRIAHLNVERDDLRPEPAIRQFAPSLGRGFLLPFPILDPKQFETFLQPNPMSEALQSLPVRLDLFDETGGKVGSHFLGNLPRNHDTAVALHTLMDRPGHADLVYDFRDGGEADGWLHALMRYRNRESDHAAETSFGAHIFNTLMTWRSEPQSYSGPPPGLTTRLFLKLGQKAGQETLRSFCCLIHPASVDGTDISETVLLLHGANGALIAQTTIRIAPNGSFMVRPHELFEGSHLDRAGEGGYVLIRDLTCRLFGYHGLENGRGAFSLDHMFGF
;
A
#
# COMPACT_ATOMS: atom_id res chain seq x y z
N MET A 1 -14.73 -11.25 9.39
CA MET A 1 -14.21 -9.88 9.18
C MET A 1 -13.91 -9.28 10.54
N LEU A 2 -12.78 -8.59 10.69
CA LEU A 2 -12.47 -7.80 11.86
C LEU A 2 -13.27 -6.49 11.87
N ASP A 3 -13.90 -6.24 12.99
CA ASP A 3 -14.67 -5.03 13.25
C ASP A 3 -13.76 -3.90 13.75
N ILE A 4 -12.81 -3.53 12.89
CA ILE A 4 -11.81 -2.49 13.14
C ILE A 4 -12.05 -1.31 12.20
N ARG A 5 -11.87 -0.09 12.71
CA ARG A 5 -11.84 1.13 11.90
C ARG A 5 -10.42 1.40 11.44
N THR A 6 -10.15 1.27 10.16
CA THR A 6 -8.78 1.35 9.61
C THR A 6 -8.49 2.68 8.91
N PHE A 7 -9.54 3.40 8.48
CA PHE A 7 -9.46 4.67 7.77
C PHE A 7 -10.54 5.66 8.25
N GLY A 8 -10.25 6.96 8.15
CA GLY A 8 -11.18 8.06 8.36
C GLY A 8 -10.87 9.25 7.45
N PRO A 9 -11.61 10.37 7.53
CA PRO A 9 -11.48 11.50 6.61
C PRO A 9 -10.07 12.14 6.54
N GLN A 10 -9.24 11.93 7.58
CA GLN A 10 -7.89 12.48 7.68
C GLN A 10 -6.77 11.45 7.44
N GLY A 11 -7.10 10.24 6.98
CA GLY A 11 -6.15 9.16 6.71
C GLY A 11 -6.35 7.91 7.56
N GLY A 12 -5.30 7.11 7.71
CA GLY A 12 -5.32 5.88 8.52
C GLY A 12 -5.67 6.15 9.98
N ASN A 13 -6.40 5.22 10.61
CA ASN A 13 -6.82 5.37 12.00
C ASN A 13 -5.65 5.15 12.97
N VAL A 14 -5.29 6.19 13.72
CA VAL A 14 -4.18 6.16 14.69
C VAL A 14 -4.43 5.16 15.84
N LEU A 15 -5.67 5.01 16.30
CA LEU A 15 -6.01 4.04 17.35
C LEU A 15 -5.73 2.62 16.88
N TYR A 16 -6.09 2.28 15.64
CA TYR A 16 -5.77 0.99 15.05
C TYR A 16 -4.25 0.76 15.05
N LYS A 17 -3.47 1.72 14.54
CA LYS A 17 -2.00 1.60 14.50
C LYS A 17 -1.41 1.43 15.91
N ALA A 18 -1.93 2.14 16.90
CA ALA A 18 -1.49 2.01 18.29
C ALA A 18 -1.79 0.63 18.87
N LEU A 19 -3.01 0.12 18.68
CA LEU A 19 -3.42 -1.19 19.17
C LEU A 19 -2.75 -2.34 18.41
N ALA A 20 -2.44 -2.18 17.13
CA ALA A 20 -1.83 -3.21 16.29
C ALA A 20 -0.29 -3.17 16.27
N HIS A 21 0.35 -2.14 16.85
CA HIS A 21 1.80 -2.06 16.93
C HIS A 21 2.34 -3.29 17.69
N PRO A 22 3.36 -4.01 17.19
CA PRO A 22 3.80 -5.28 17.78
C PRO A 22 4.09 -5.24 19.29
N LEU A 23 4.75 -4.19 19.79
CA LEU A 23 5.01 -4.01 21.23
C LEU A 23 3.72 -3.82 22.05
N ALA A 24 2.76 -3.04 21.54
CA ALA A 24 1.47 -2.85 22.20
C ALA A 24 0.68 -4.16 22.18
N ALA A 25 0.73 -4.88 21.06
CA ALA A 25 0.04 -6.14 20.89
C ALA A 25 0.51 -7.22 21.85
N GLU A 26 1.82 -7.33 22.10
CA GLU A 26 2.35 -8.22 23.13
C GLU A 26 1.80 -7.90 24.53
N ALA A 27 1.68 -6.61 24.87
CA ALA A 27 1.11 -6.20 26.15
C ALA A 27 -0.38 -6.50 26.25
N LEU A 28 -1.14 -6.31 25.17
CA LEU A 28 -2.57 -6.59 25.12
C LEU A 28 -2.88 -8.08 25.14
N VAL A 29 -2.06 -8.92 24.49
CA VAL A 29 -2.16 -10.39 24.61
C VAL A 29 -1.87 -10.85 26.05
N ARG A 30 -0.89 -10.23 26.75
CA ARG A 30 -0.67 -10.51 28.18
C ARG A 30 -1.86 -10.09 29.04
N MET A 31 -2.46 -8.94 28.76
CA MET A 31 -3.66 -8.46 29.45
C MET A 31 -4.85 -9.40 29.22
N GLU A 32 -5.03 -9.90 28.00
CA GLU A 32 -6.05 -10.88 27.65
C GLU A 32 -5.88 -12.18 28.47
N ALA A 33 -4.64 -12.67 28.61
CA ALA A 33 -4.33 -13.81 29.45
C ALA A 33 -4.59 -13.55 30.95
N GLU A 34 -4.29 -12.34 31.45
CA GLU A 34 -4.56 -11.94 32.84
C GLU A 34 -6.07 -11.92 33.16
N PHE A 35 -6.89 -11.52 32.19
CA PHE A 35 -8.35 -11.46 32.35
C PHE A 35 -9.07 -12.75 31.98
N ALA A 36 -8.36 -13.81 31.61
CA ALA A 36 -8.97 -15.09 31.29
C ALA A 36 -9.88 -15.58 32.43
N GLY A 37 -11.16 -15.79 32.13
CA GLY A 37 -12.17 -16.22 33.09
C GLY A 37 -12.81 -15.10 33.94
N ARG A 38 -12.41 -13.84 33.76
CA ARG A 38 -13.04 -12.66 34.39
C ARG A 38 -13.99 -11.96 33.40
N THR A 39 -15.05 -11.37 33.93
CA THR A 39 -15.94 -10.47 33.19
C THR A 39 -15.48 -9.02 33.29
N LEU A 40 -15.53 -8.29 32.18
CA LEU A 40 -15.04 -6.91 32.10
C LEU A 40 -16.19 -5.91 31.90
N ALA A 41 -16.25 -4.91 32.77
CA ALA A 41 -16.99 -3.68 32.52
C ALA A 41 -16.06 -2.69 31.82
N VAL A 42 -16.38 -2.36 30.56
CA VAL A 42 -15.54 -1.48 29.77
C VAL A 42 -16.09 -0.06 29.80
N TYR A 43 -15.26 0.91 30.20
CA TYR A 43 -15.55 2.32 29.97
C TYR A 43 -14.93 2.74 28.63
N ASP A 44 -15.78 3.11 27.67
CA ASP A 44 -15.39 3.44 26.31
C ASP A 44 -15.68 4.91 25.97
N PRO A 45 -14.76 5.84 26.27
CA PRO A 45 -14.96 7.25 26.00
C PRO A 45 -14.97 7.60 24.51
N ASP A 46 -14.32 6.80 23.66
CA ASP A 46 -13.95 7.18 22.28
C ASP A 46 -14.38 6.13 21.23
N ASP A 47 -15.36 5.27 21.56
CA ASP A 47 -15.92 4.24 20.65
C ASP A 47 -14.86 3.24 20.13
N ALA A 48 -13.96 2.83 21.03
CA ALA A 48 -12.81 1.96 20.80
C ALA A 48 -13.10 0.47 21.10
N ALA A 49 -14.16 0.14 21.84
CA ALA A 49 -14.39 -1.21 22.37
C ALA A 49 -14.47 -2.27 21.28
N ARG A 50 -15.15 -1.97 20.17
CA ARG A 50 -15.28 -2.88 19.01
C ARG A 50 -13.93 -3.17 18.36
N THR A 51 -13.09 -2.15 18.19
CA THR A 51 -11.74 -2.32 17.62
C THR A 51 -10.85 -3.13 18.55
N LEU A 52 -10.88 -2.86 19.87
CA LEU A 52 -10.12 -3.64 20.85
C LEU A 52 -10.54 -5.10 20.85
N ALA A 53 -11.85 -5.39 20.96
CA ALA A 53 -12.37 -6.75 21.01
C ALA A 53 -12.16 -7.52 19.69
N ALA A 54 -12.12 -6.82 18.55
CA ALA A 54 -11.79 -7.45 17.28
C ALA A 54 -10.33 -7.91 17.22
N LEU A 55 -9.40 -7.11 17.75
CA LEU A 55 -7.97 -7.45 17.77
C LEU A 55 -7.61 -8.42 18.92
N TYR A 56 -8.33 -8.34 20.04
CA TYR A 56 -8.09 -9.10 21.27
C TYR A 56 -9.42 -9.67 21.81
N PRO A 57 -9.93 -10.78 21.24
CA PRO A 57 -11.26 -11.31 21.54
C PRO A 57 -11.53 -11.66 23.00
N GLY A 58 -10.51 -12.03 23.78
CA GLY A 58 -10.61 -12.27 25.21
C GLY A 58 -10.75 -11.00 26.05
N LEU A 59 -10.56 -9.81 25.47
CA LEU A 59 -10.91 -8.52 26.08
C LEU A 59 -12.34 -8.06 25.76
N LYS A 60 -13.18 -8.94 25.20
CA LYS A 60 -14.58 -8.63 24.89
C LYS A 60 -15.33 -8.21 26.17
N PRO A 61 -16.03 -7.06 26.16
CA PRO A 61 -16.77 -6.58 27.34
C PRO A 61 -18.00 -7.44 27.65
N ALA A 62 -18.32 -7.56 28.94
CA ALA A 62 -19.63 -8.02 29.39
C ALA A 62 -20.68 -6.89 29.34
N CYS A 63 -20.25 -5.65 29.51
CA CYS A 63 -21.04 -4.45 29.31
C CYS A 63 -20.15 -3.24 29.01
N VAL A 64 -20.71 -2.26 28.30
CA VAL A 64 -20.00 -1.05 27.87
C VAL A 64 -20.65 0.18 28.48
N TYR A 65 -19.84 1.03 29.09
CA TYR A 65 -20.21 2.28 29.74
C TYR A 65 -19.68 3.47 28.94
N VAL A 66 -20.53 4.48 28.74
CA VAL A 66 -20.20 5.71 28.00
C VAL A 66 -20.57 6.95 28.81
N HIS A 67 -19.90 8.06 28.54
CA HIS A 67 -20.19 9.34 29.20
C HIS A 67 -21.04 10.29 28.35
N ASP A 68 -21.14 10.04 27.04
CA ASP A 68 -22.03 10.77 26.15
C ASP A 68 -23.47 10.30 26.36
N THR A 69 -24.32 11.19 26.85
CA THR A 69 -25.73 10.91 27.15
C THR A 69 -26.54 10.56 25.91
N GLU A 70 -26.17 11.06 24.73
CA GLU A 70 -26.88 10.72 23.47
C GLU A 70 -26.56 9.30 22.99
N ARG A 71 -25.46 8.73 23.47
CA ARG A 71 -25.05 7.35 23.18
C ARG A 71 -25.69 6.34 24.12
N VAL A 72 -26.13 6.73 25.32
CA VAL A 72 -26.75 5.80 26.28
C VAL A 72 -28.02 5.18 25.68
N GLY A 73 -28.17 3.87 25.85
CA GLY A 73 -29.29 3.10 25.29
C GLY A 73 -29.11 2.67 23.83
N GLN A 74 -28.11 3.21 23.11
CA GLN A 74 -27.77 2.74 21.76
C GLN A 74 -27.11 1.34 21.82
N PRO A 75 -27.14 0.56 20.73
CA PRO A 75 -26.47 -0.74 20.68
C PRO A 75 -24.97 -0.63 20.97
N ASP A 76 -24.44 -1.55 21.79
CA ASP A 76 -23.01 -1.59 22.15
C ASP A 76 -22.14 -2.35 21.15
N GLY A 77 -22.74 -3.04 20.18
CA GLY A 77 -22.05 -3.89 19.22
C GLY A 77 -21.71 -5.30 19.72
N PHE A 78 -22.07 -5.64 20.95
CA PHE A 78 -21.81 -6.94 21.60
C PHE A 78 -23.08 -7.69 22.01
N GLY A 79 -24.25 -7.19 21.60
CA GLY A 79 -25.57 -7.78 21.88
C GLY A 79 -26.32 -7.10 23.03
N GLY A 80 -25.77 -6.02 23.59
CA GLY A 80 -26.39 -5.21 24.63
C GLY A 80 -26.57 -3.75 24.20
N THR A 81 -26.67 -2.88 25.21
CA THR A 81 -26.81 -1.43 25.03
C THR A 81 -25.76 -0.69 25.84
N LEU A 82 -25.29 0.43 25.32
CA LEU A 82 -24.39 1.35 26.01
C LEU A 82 -25.05 1.88 27.30
N ARG A 83 -24.37 1.73 28.43
CA ARG A 83 -24.84 2.15 29.77
C ARG A 83 -24.26 3.51 30.15
N ALA A 84 -24.96 4.27 30.98
CA ALA A 84 -24.43 5.55 31.46
C ALA A 84 -23.27 5.30 32.43
N LEU A 85 -22.17 6.05 32.29
CA LEU A 85 -20.99 5.91 33.15
C LEU A 85 -21.31 6.04 34.65
N VAL A 86 -22.32 6.82 35.00
CA VAL A 86 -22.78 6.99 36.39
C VAL A 86 -23.36 5.70 37.00
N ASP A 87 -23.78 4.74 36.17
CA ASP A 87 -24.30 3.43 36.59
C ASP A 87 -23.19 2.38 36.78
N LEU A 88 -21.92 2.75 36.53
CA LEU A 88 -20.76 1.86 36.71
C LEU A 88 -20.66 1.23 38.11
N PRO A 89 -20.99 1.90 39.24
CA PRO A 89 -20.95 1.29 40.57
C PRO A 89 -21.80 0.02 40.71
N ALA A 90 -22.87 -0.08 39.92
CA ALA A 90 -23.83 -1.18 39.89
C ALA A 90 -23.47 -2.30 38.90
N THR A 91 -22.28 -2.26 38.28
CA THR A 91 -21.84 -3.35 37.40
C THR A 91 -21.64 -4.67 38.16
N GLU A 92 -22.01 -5.79 37.57
CA GLU A 92 -21.72 -7.13 38.14
C GLU A 92 -20.40 -7.71 37.61
N ALA A 93 -19.64 -6.94 36.81
CA ALA A 93 -18.37 -7.40 36.26
C ALA A 93 -17.27 -7.48 37.31
N ASP A 94 -16.33 -8.41 37.12
CA ASP A 94 -15.20 -8.68 38.02
C ASP A 94 -14.14 -7.58 38.00
N ALA A 95 -14.00 -6.85 36.89
CA ALA A 95 -13.03 -5.78 36.72
C ALA A 95 -13.54 -4.65 35.83
N ILE A 96 -12.95 -3.47 36.00
CA ILE A 96 -13.21 -2.30 35.16
C ILE A 96 -12.01 -2.06 34.25
N LEU A 97 -12.24 -1.99 32.94
CA LEU A 97 -11.23 -1.60 31.95
C LEU A 97 -11.63 -0.27 31.30
N ALA A 98 -10.88 0.78 31.56
CA ALA A 98 -11.04 2.06 30.87
C ALA A 98 -10.20 2.07 29.59
N LEU A 99 -10.85 2.31 28.44
CA LEU A 99 -10.18 2.38 27.14
C LEU A 99 -9.45 3.70 26.93
N SER A 100 -8.38 3.91 27.71
CA SER A 100 -7.52 5.07 27.60
C SER A 100 -6.07 4.71 27.95
N PHE A 101 -5.14 5.32 27.24
CA PHE A 101 -3.70 5.23 27.52
C PHE A 101 -3.25 6.20 28.64
N GLU A 102 -4.15 7.06 29.15
CA GLU A 102 -3.87 8.03 30.21
C GLU A 102 -4.30 7.50 31.60
N ASP A 103 -3.46 6.68 32.22
CA ASP A 103 -3.78 5.98 33.48
C ASP A 103 -4.20 6.92 34.61
N ALA A 104 -3.36 7.92 34.95
CA ALA A 104 -3.61 8.84 36.05
C ALA A 104 -4.93 9.63 35.89
N LYS A 105 -5.26 10.02 34.65
CA LYS A 105 -6.51 10.71 34.31
C LYS A 105 -7.71 9.80 34.54
N MET A 106 -7.65 8.55 34.07
CA MET A 106 -8.74 7.59 34.27
C MET A 106 -8.94 7.21 35.74
N ARG A 107 -7.84 6.96 36.47
CA ARG A 107 -7.91 6.67 37.91
C ARG A 107 -8.54 7.82 38.70
N THR A 108 -8.17 9.06 38.37
CA THR A 108 -8.77 10.24 39.00
C THR A 108 -10.26 10.36 38.67
N ARG A 109 -10.63 10.23 37.40
CA ARG A 109 -12.02 10.36 36.92
C ARG A 109 -12.95 9.29 37.49
N LEU A 110 -12.48 8.05 37.58
CA LEU A 110 -13.30 6.90 37.97
C LEU A 110 -13.19 6.54 39.45
N LYS A 111 -12.39 7.26 40.24
CA LYS A 111 -12.14 6.96 41.67
C LYS A 111 -13.42 6.74 42.47
N GLY A 112 -14.43 7.58 42.27
CA GLY A 112 -15.72 7.48 42.98
C GLY A 112 -16.67 6.42 42.42
N LEU A 113 -16.37 5.82 41.27
CA LEU A 113 -17.27 4.91 40.56
C LEU A 113 -16.85 3.44 40.62
N GLN A 114 -15.62 3.16 41.06
CA GLN A 114 -15.06 1.80 41.11
C GLN A 114 -15.82 0.86 42.07
N ASN A 115 -16.37 1.40 43.15
CA ASN A 115 -17.09 0.65 44.18
C ASN A 115 -16.32 -0.62 44.65
N GLY A 116 -15.01 -0.47 44.89
CA GLY A 116 -14.12 -1.54 45.36
C GLY A 116 -13.57 -2.49 44.29
N ARG A 117 -13.92 -2.32 43.01
CA ARG A 117 -13.41 -3.13 41.90
C ARG A 117 -12.06 -2.61 41.38
N ASP A 118 -11.25 -3.52 40.85
CA ASP A 118 -9.98 -3.17 40.20
C ASP A 118 -10.23 -2.34 38.94
N LEU A 119 -9.44 -1.27 38.79
CA LEU A 119 -9.42 -0.43 37.59
C LEU A 119 -8.11 -0.62 36.81
N TYR A 120 -8.29 -1.04 35.55
CA TYR A 120 -7.26 -1.19 34.55
C TYR A 120 -7.44 -0.16 33.42
N THR A 121 -6.36 0.11 32.71
CA THR A 121 -6.31 1.04 31.57
C THR A 121 -5.46 0.45 30.45
N LEU A 122 -5.42 1.10 29.28
CA LEU A 122 -4.54 0.71 28.18
C LEU A 122 -3.10 1.21 28.36
N ALA A 123 -2.78 1.92 29.44
CA ALA A 123 -1.44 2.48 29.66
C ALA A 123 -0.30 1.44 29.62
N PRO A 124 -0.45 0.20 30.12
CA PRO A 124 0.59 -0.83 29.98
C PRO A 124 0.90 -1.23 28.53
N ALA A 125 0.00 -0.94 27.59
CA ALA A 125 0.18 -1.21 26.16
C ALA A 125 0.78 -0.01 25.40
N ARG A 126 1.14 1.09 26.07
CA ARG A 126 1.82 2.20 25.42
C ARG A 126 3.17 1.77 24.87
N LEU A 127 3.58 2.43 23.79
CA LEU A 127 4.97 2.38 23.36
C LEU A 127 5.85 3.09 24.40
N PRO A 128 7.12 2.66 24.55
CA PRO A 128 8.10 3.36 25.38
C PRO A 128 8.23 4.83 24.98
N ASP A 129 8.44 5.71 25.96
CA ASP A 129 8.45 7.17 25.73
C ASP A 129 9.58 7.59 24.77
N GLU A 130 10.68 6.84 24.68
CA GLU A 130 11.77 7.06 23.71
C GLU A 130 11.39 6.79 22.24
N MET A 131 10.26 6.12 22.00
CA MET A 131 9.67 5.94 20.67
C MET A 131 8.65 7.02 20.33
N LEU A 132 8.29 7.88 21.28
CA LEU A 132 7.29 8.92 21.11
C LEU A 132 7.93 10.27 20.77
N VAL A 133 7.20 11.06 20.01
CA VAL A 133 7.59 12.44 19.73
C VAL A 133 7.27 13.31 20.95
N ALA A 134 8.31 13.92 21.52
CA ALA A 134 8.18 14.74 22.72
C ALA A 134 7.12 15.86 22.57
N GLY A 135 6.35 16.08 23.64
CA GLY A 135 5.34 17.14 23.73
C GLY A 135 4.03 16.87 22.99
N ARG A 136 3.81 15.66 22.47
CA ARG A 136 2.58 15.26 21.77
C ARG A 136 1.75 14.26 22.58
N PRO A 137 0.42 14.23 22.38
CA PRO A 137 -0.40 13.16 22.95
C PRO A 137 0.04 11.80 22.38
N TYR A 138 -0.22 10.72 23.12
CA TYR A 138 0.15 9.37 22.69
C TYR A 138 -0.47 9.01 21.33
N LEU A 139 -1.78 9.26 21.16
CA LEU A 139 -2.53 9.04 19.91
C LEU A 139 -2.33 10.18 18.89
N ASP A 140 -1.09 10.60 18.67
CA ASP A 140 -0.70 11.43 17.53
C ASP A 140 -0.24 10.53 16.38
N LYS A 141 -0.72 10.78 15.15
CA LYS A 141 -0.37 9.98 13.97
C LYS A 141 1.14 9.87 13.73
N LEU A 142 1.92 10.91 14.09
CA LEU A 142 3.37 10.92 13.91
C LEU A 142 4.11 9.98 14.87
N ASN A 143 3.46 9.51 15.94
CA ASN A 143 4.00 8.45 16.79
C ASN A 143 3.83 7.05 16.16
N PHE A 144 3.15 6.94 15.02
CA PHE A 144 2.82 5.67 14.37
C PHE A 144 3.02 5.74 12.84
N ALA A 145 4.20 6.21 12.42
CA ALA A 145 4.63 6.09 11.04
C ALA A 145 5.10 4.65 10.76
N THR A 146 4.15 3.75 10.50
CA THR A 146 4.38 2.31 10.39
C THR A 146 4.04 1.77 9.00
N ASN A 147 4.62 0.63 8.62
CA ASN A 147 4.21 -0.18 7.47
C ASN A 147 4.71 -1.63 7.60
N PHE A 148 4.18 -2.54 6.78
CA PHE A 148 4.66 -3.90 6.60
C PHE A 148 5.27 -4.08 5.22
N ALA A 149 6.21 -5.03 5.09
CA ALA A 149 6.79 -5.44 3.82
C ALA A 149 6.95 -6.96 3.75
N PHE A 150 6.65 -7.55 2.58
CA PHE A 150 7.13 -8.89 2.26
C PHE A 150 8.67 -8.90 2.22
N PHE A 151 9.28 -9.91 2.83
CA PHE A 151 10.73 -9.98 2.94
C PHE A 151 11.20 -11.43 2.94
N ARG A 152 12.12 -11.75 2.03
CA ARG A 152 12.73 -13.08 1.94
C ARG A 152 14.22 -13.00 1.64
N GLU A 153 14.95 -13.97 2.18
CA GLU A 153 16.32 -14.32 1.83
C GLU A 153 16.41 -15.84 1.90
N THR A 154 16.41 -16.47 0.72
CA THR A 154 16.43 -17.94 0.53
C THR A 154 17.55 -18.29 -0.43
N GLU A 155 17.84 -19.56 -0.68
CA GLU A 155 18.85 -19.95 -1.68
C GLU A 155 18.56 -19.35 -3.07
N GLN A 156 17.27 -19.24 -3.42
CA GLN A 156 16.81 -18.84 -4.75
C GLN A 156 16.59 -17.32 -4.87
N PHE A 157 16.19 -16.63 -3.81
CA PHE A 157 15.76 -15.23 -3.90
C PHE A 157 16.29 -14.35 -2.78
N SER A 158 16.50 -13.09 -3.13
CA SER A 158 16.77 -11.98 -2.20
C SER A 158 15.75 -10.86 -2.39
N CYS A 159 15.58 -10.08 -1.32
CA CYS A 159 14.81 -8.84 -1.30
C CYS A 159 15.65 -7.64 -0.84
N ARG A 160 15.29 -6.45 -1.33
CA ARG A 160 15.81 -5.18 -0.81
C ARG A 160 14.71 -4.14 -0.78
N ILE A 161 14.56 -3.48 0.36
CA ILE A 161 13.69 -2.32 0.52
C ILE A 161 14.54 -1.07 0.34
N VAL A 162 14.06 -0.12 -0.46
CA VAL A 162 14.73 1.16 -0.74
C VAL A 162 13.73 2.31 -0.58
N THR A 163 14.15 3.35 0.14
CA THR A 163 13.43 4.62 0.28
C THR A 163 14.41 5.78 0.51
N ALA A 164 13.93 6.98 0.82
CA ALA A 164 14.73 8.13 1.21
C ALA A 164 14.24 8.78 2.49
N ASN A 165 15.13 9.51 3.15
CA ASN A 165 14.79 10.42 4.23
C ASN A 165 14.09 11.68 3.68
N TYR A 166 12.83 11.55 3.26
CA TYR A 166 12.00 12.70 2.85
C TYR A 166 11.45 13.48 4.04
N TRP A 167 11.45 12.91 5.25
CA TRP A 167 11.06 13.59 6.48
C TRP A 167 12.00 14.74 6.87
N SER A 168 13.26 14.71 6.44
CA SER A 168 14.20 15.82 6.62
C SER A 168 13.68 17.14 6.03
N SER A 169 12.85 17.07 4.98
CA SER A 169 12.21 18.26 4.38
C SER A 169 11.18 18.91 5.30
N TYR A 170 10.73 18.20 6.33
CA TYR A 170 9.86 18.69 7.40
C TYR A 170 10.63 18.94 8.70
N ALA A 171 11.95 19.11 8.61
CA ALA A 171 12.85 19.29 9.74
C ALA A 171 12.74 18.17 10.80
N ALA A 172 12.59 16.92 10.33
CA ALA A 172 12.72 15.77 11.22
C ALA A 172 14.16 15.68 11.75
N GLU A 173 14.27 15.56 13.07
CA GLU A 173 15.52 15.35 13.79
C GLU A 173 15.48 13.97 14.45
N ASN A 174 16.64 13.33 14.61
CA ASN A 174 16.76 12.01 15.24
C ASN A 174 15.85 10.93 14.62
N LEU A 175 15.78 10.91 13.29
CA LEU A 175 14.99 9.94 12.54
C LEU A 175 15.63 8.54 12.68
N ARG A 176 14.83 7.56 13.10
CA ARG A 176 15.30 6.19 13.36
C ARG A 176 14.28 5.19 12.85
N TYR A 177 14.72 4.14 12.18
CA TYR A 177 13.86 3.05 11.74
C TYR A 177 13.95 1.94 12.76
N TRP A 178 12.88 1.73 13.52
CA TRP A 178 12.70 0.55 14.34
C TRP A 178 12.05 -0.55 13.51
N MET A 179 12.64 -1.73 13.51
CA MET A 179 12.24 -2.83 12.64
C MET A 179 12.14 -4.13 13.40
N ARG A 180 11.21 -4.98 12.97
CA ARG A 180 11.03 -6.33 13.48
C ARG A 180 10.74 -7.29 12.34
N LEU A 181 11.59 -8.29 12.18
CA LEU A 181 11.47 -9.33 11.15
C LEU A 181 10.79 -10.56 11.74
N TYR A 182 9.77 -11.05 11.04
CA TYR A 182 9.09 -12.30 11.32
C TYR A 182 9.41 -13.34 10.25
N ASP A 183 9.55 -14.61 10.65
CA ASP A 183 9.63 -15.74 9.73
C ASP A 183 8.26 -16.14 9.17
N GLY A 184 8.23 -17.25 8.41
CA GLY A 184 7.02 -17.76 7.79
C GLY A 184 5.94 -18.17 8.79
N VAL A 185 6.30 -18.57 10.02
CA VAL A 185 5.36 -18.97 11.08
C VAL A 185 4.99 -17.82 12.02
N GLY A 186 5.46 -16.60 11.74
CA GLY A 186 5.19 -15.40 12.55
C GLY A 186 6.09 -15.26 13.79
N LYS A 187 7.18 -16.04 13.88
CA LYS A 187 8.15 -15.91 14.97
C LYS A 187 9.11 -14.75 14.68
N VAL A 188 9.41 -13.96 15.71
CA VAL A 188 10.42 -12.90 15.63
C VAL A 188 11.81 -13.51 15.41
N LEU A 189 12.43 -13.17 14.28
CA LEU A 189 13.82 -13.54 13.97
C LEU A 189 14.81 -12.50 14.46
N ALA A 190 14.50 -11.22 14.25
CA ALA A 190 15.36 -10.12 14.64
C ALA A 190 14.55 -8.84 14.91
N GLN A 191 15.07 -7.99 15.79
CA GLN A 191 14.55 -6.67 16.06
C GLN A 191 15.73 -5.70 16.22
N TRP A 192 15.68 -4.56 15.55
CA TRP A 192 16.75 -3.58 15.61
C TRP A 192 16.27 -2.16 15.30
N GLU A 193 17.14 -1.21 15.60
CA GLU A 193 16.97 0.18 15.24
C GLU A 193 18.10 0.60 14.30
N GLN A 194 17.77 1.44 13.31
CA GLN A 194 18.71 2.01 12.35
C GLN A 194 18.56 3.54 12.34
N PRO A 195 19.55 4.29 12.86
CA PRO A 195 19.52 5.75 12.79
C PRO A 195 19.73 6.25 11.36
N VAL A 196 19.08 7.36 11.02
CA VAL A 196 19.24 8.08 9.75
C VAL A 196 19.72 9.48 10.09
N THR A 197 21.04 9.67 10.01
CA THR A 197 21.70 10.90 10.50
C THR A 197 21.76 11.99 9.45
N GLU A 198 21.79 11.63 8.17
CA GLU A 198 21.92 12.59 7.08
C GLU A 198 20.56 12.98 6.48
N ALA A 199 20.40 14.28 6.20
CA ALA A 199 19.21 14.81 5.56
C ALA A 199 19.12 14.32 4.11
N GLY A 200 17.97 13.76 3.74
CA GLY A 200 17.78 13.25 2.38
C GLY A 200 18.61 11.99 2.07
N ALA A 201 19.17 11.31 3.08
CA ALA A 201 19.86 10.04 2.88
C ALA A 201 18.97 9.01 2.15
N GLY A 202 19.58 8.22 1.28
CA GLY A 202 18.98 6.97 0.82
C GLY A 202 18.96 5.96 1.96
N ILE A 203 17.88 5.19 2.05
CA ILE A 203 17.67 4.20 3.11
C ILE A 203 17.48 2.86 2.42
N THR A 204 18.34 1.90 2.77
CA THR A 204 18.33 0.55 2.22
C THR A 204 18.25 -0.48 3.35
N ILE A 205 17.37 -1.46 3.19
CA ILE A 205 17.26 -2.63 4.05
C ILE A 205 17.39 -3.86 3.15
N ASP A 206 18.57 -4.49 3.16
CA ASP A 206 18.91 -5.63 2.31
C ASP A 206 18.79 -6.95 3.09
N SER A 207 18.04 -7.89 2.53
CA SER A 207 17.73 -9.17 3.19
C SER A 207 18.95 -10.06 3.42
N ALA A 208 19.93 -10.06 2.52
CA ALA A 208 21.20 -10.78 2.69
C ALA A 208 22.05 -10.14 3.79
N ASP A 209 22.08 -8.80 3.86
CA ASP A 209 22.76 -8.11 4.97
C ASP A 209 22.10 -8.39 6.32
N ILE A 210 20.77 -8.42 6.39
CA ILE A 210 20.04 -8.77 7.62
C ILE A 210 20.33 -10.21 8.02
N ARG A 211 20.27 -11.16 7.07
CA ARG A 211 20.59 -12.56 7.34
C ARG A 211 22.00 -12.72 7.91
N ARG A 212 22.99 -12.08 7.30
CA ARG A 212 24.39 -12.11 7.75
C ARG A 212 24.58 -11.40 9.09
N ARG A 213 23.98 -10.22 9.28
CA ARG A 213 24.14 -9.38 10.48
C ARG A 213 23.64 -10.08 11.74
N PHE A 214 22.55 -10.84 11.63
CA PHE A 214 21.91 -11.52 12.76
C PHE A 214 22.13 -13.04 12.78
N ASP A 215 23.00 -13.57 11.90
CA ASP A 215 23.28 -15.00 11.76
C ASP A 215 22.01 -15.86 11.61
N LEU A 216 21.14 -15.46 10.68
CA LEU A 216 19.84 -16.08 10.49
C LEU A 216 19.89 -17.23 9.47
N PRO A 217 19.03 -18.25 9.62
CA PRO A 217 18.75 -19.19 8.54
C PRO A 217 18.05 -18.47 7.37
N GLU A 218 17.76 -19.22 6.31
CA GLU A 218 16.87 -18.74 5.26
C GLU A 218 15.49 -18.41 5.82
N PHE A 219 14.87 -17.38 5.27
CA PHE A 219 13.54 -16.95 5.70
C PHE A 219 12.70 -16.44 4.53
N THR A 220 11.40 -16.60 4.68
CA THR A 220 10.36 -15.91 3.90
C THR A 220 9.28 -15.52 4.89
N GLY A 221 8.98 -14.24 4.98
CA GLY A 221 8.05 -13.73 5.98
C GLY A 221 7.72 -12.27 5.76
N GLN A 222 7.67 -11.50 6.84
CA GLN A 222 7.32 -10.09 6.79
C GLN A 222 8.16 -9.24 7.73
N LEU A 223 8.48 -8.02 7.28
CA LEU A 223 9.16 -7.00 8.05
C LEU A 223 8.15 -5.94 8.49
N PHE A 224 8.04 -5.73 9.80
CA PHE A 224 7.37 -4.54 10.34
C PHE A 224 8.36 -3.39 10.46
N ILE A 225 7.95 -2.21 9.97
CA ILE A 225 8.76 -0.99 9.94
C ILE A 225 8.03 0.08 10.74
N HIS A 226 8.73 0.76 11.65
CA HIS A 226 8.27 1.95 12.35
C HIS A 226 9.34 3.06 12.25
N VAL A 227 9.01 4.18 11.62
CA VAL A 227 9.85 5.37 11.53
C VAL A 227 9.61 6.28 12.75
N LEU A 228 10.58 6.30 13.66
CA LEU A 228 10.61 7.17 14.83
C LEU A 228 11.13 8.56 14.45
N GLY A 229 10.61 9.60 15.10
CA GLY A 229 11.00 10.99 14.82
C GLY A 229 10.37 11.59 13.55
N ALA A 230 9.37 10.91 12.98
CA ALA A 230 8.67 11.39 11.79
C ALA A 230 8.05 12.79 11.96
N ARG A 231 8.13 13.62 10.92
CA ARG A 231 7.53 14.96 10.83
C ARG A 231 6.76 15.16 9.53
N GLY A 232 5.74 16.03 9.54
CA GLY A 232 4.91 16.29 8.36
C GLY A 232 3.83 15.22 8.12
N HIS A 233 4.22 13.96 7.95
CA HIS A 233 3.28 12.84 7.73
C HIS A 233 3.78 11.51 8.29
N ASP A 234 2.85 10.56 8.44
CA ASP A 234 3.03 9.21 9.01
C ASP A 234 3.01 8.09 7.95
N VAL A 235 3.07 8.46 6.67
CA VAL A 235 3.11 7.52 5.55
C VAL A 235 4.54 7.06 5.31
N VAL A 236 4.79 5.75 5.43
CA VAL A 236 6.08 5.11 5.13
C VAL A 236 6.01 4.48 3.75
N LYS A 237 6.67 5.13 2.79
CA LYS A 237 6.70 4.74 1.37
C LYS A 237 8.02 4.05 1.06
N TYR A 238 7.99 2.94 0.33
CA TYR A 238 9.19 2.24 -0.09
C TYR A 238 9.00 1.50 -1.42
N ALA A 239 10.10 1.25 -2.11
CA ALA A 239 10.19 0.24 -3.16
C ALA A 239 10.77 -1.05 -2.58
N LEU A 240 10.29 -2.20 -3.05
CA LEU A 240 10.76 -3.54 -2.72
C LEU A 240 11.22 -4.21 -4.01
N ASP A 241 12.53 -4.39 -4.13
CA ASP A 241 13.14 -5.19 -5.17
C ASP A 241 13.17 -6.66 -4.74
N SER A 242 12.89 -7.58 -5.66
CA SER A 242 13.16 -9.01 -5.52
C SER A 242 13.85 -9.53 -6.76
N TRP A 243 14.89 -10.34 -6.58
CA TRP A 243 15.66 -10.91 -7.69
C TRP A 243 16.08 -12.34 -7.39
N GLY A 244 16.22 -13.12 -8.46
CA GLY A 244 16.73 -14.48 -8.44
C GLY A 244 18.24 -14.52 -8.17
N LYS A 245 18.70 -15.61 -7.56
CA LYS A 245 20.11 -15.91 -7.30
C LYS A 245 20.53 -17.16 -8.08
N ASN A 246 21.84 -17.41 -8.11
CA ASN A 246 22.41 -18.64 -8.67
C ASN A 246 22.01 -18.91 -10.13
N GLY A 247 21.87 -17.84 -10.93
CA GLY A 247 21.49 -17.93 -12.34
C GLY A 247 19.99 -17.88 -12.61
N ASP A 248 19.14 -17.81 -11.57
CA ASP A 248 17.72 -17.49 -11.72
C ASP A 248 17.57 -16.06 -12.26
N PRO A 249 16.96 -15.88 -13.45
CA PRO A 249 16.90 -14.59 -14.11
C PRO A 249 15.69 -13.74 -13.69
N SER A 250 14.99 -14.12 -12.62
CA SER A 250 13.82 -13.41 -12.07
C SER A 250 14.20 -12.04 -11.51
N LEU A 251 13.30 -11.08 -11.73
CA LEU A 251 13.47 -9.70 -11.33
C LEU A 251 12.09 -9.07 -11.19
N SER A 252 11.84 -8.42 -10.06
CA SER A 252 10.59 -7.74 -9.75
C SER A 252 10.85 -6.51 -8.91
N VAL A 253 9.96 -5.55 -9.04
CA VAL A 253 9.86 -4.41 -8.15
C VAL A 253 8.40 -4.27 -7.80
N THR A 254 8.13 -4.04 -6.53
CA THR A 254 6.85 -3.53 -6.06
C THR A 254 7.10 -2.28 -5.25
N HIS A 255 6.08 -1.51 -4.93
CA HIS A 255 6.17 -0.47 -3.91
C HIS A 255 5.03 -0.63 -2.90
N ASP A 256 5.07 0.15 -1.81
CA ASP A 256 3.90 0.33 -0.95
C ASP A 256 3.95 1.68 -0.23
N ALA A 257 2.77 2.11 0.22
CA ALA A 257 2.53 3.29 1.05
C ALA A 257 1.38 3.09 2.06
N ASN A 258 0.56 2.05 1.90
CA ASN A 258 -0.71 1.92 2.62
C ASN A 258 -0.55 0.94 3.77
N ALA A 259 -0.39 1.47 4.98
CA ALA A 259 -0.21 0.69 6.20
C ALA A 259 -1.52 0.32 6.92
N TRP A 260 -2.63 0.21 6.19
CA TRP A 260 -3.94 -0.11 6.76
C TRP A 260 -4.61 -1.28 6.04
N PRO A 261 -5.28 -2.18 6.78
CA PRO A 261 -5.91 -3.34 6.20
C PRO A 261 -7.27 -2.98 5.60
N SER A 262 -7.65 -3.70 4.54
CA SER A 262 -8.92 -3.56 3.82
C SER A 262 -9.80 -4.79 3.99
N VAL A 263 -11.11 -4.65 3.76
CA VAL A 263 -12.04 -5.77 3.68
C VAL A 263 -11.73 -6.66 2.46
N ARG A 264 -11.45 -6.01 1.32
CA ARG A 264 -11.17 -6.65 0.04
C ARG A 264 -9.98 -6.05 -0.67
N TYR A 265 -9.39 -6.90 -1.49
CA TYR A 265 -8.34 -6.56 -2.43
C TYR A 265 -8.69 -7.14 -3.80
N ALA A 266 -8.37 -6.41 -4.87
CA ALA A 266 -8.59 -6.80 -6.26
C ALA A 266 -7.26 -6.70 -7.03
N THR A 267 -7.32 -6.56 -8.37
CA THR A 267 -6.15 -6.55 -9.27
C THR A 267 -5.31 -7.83 -9.19
N LEU A 268 -5.97 -8.97 -8.97
CA LEU A 268 -5.39 -10.31 -8.99
C LEU A 268 -5.81 -10.99 -10.31
N PRO A 269 -4.89 -11.28 -11.24
CA PRO A 269 -5.24 -11.99 -12.46
C PRO A 269 -5.54 -13.46 -12.17
N ALA A 270 -6.45 -14.10 -12.91
CA ALA A 270 -6.44 -15.56 -13.01
C ALA A 270 -5.18 -16.01 -13.78
N PRO A 271 -4.60 -17.19 -13.45
CA PRO A 271 -3.38 -17.65 -14.12
C PRO A 271 -3.63 -18.08 -15.57
N GLU A 272 -2.64 -17.91 -16.44
CA GLU A 272 -2.54 -18.64 -17.71
C GLU A 272 -2.32 -20.16 -17.44
N PRO A 273 -2.59 -21.06 -18.40
CA PRO A 273 -2.46 -22.52 -18.17
C PRO A 273 -1.06 -22.99 -17.74
N ASP A 274 0.00 -22.25 -18.07
CA ASP A 274 1.39 -22.53 -17.69
C ASP A 274 1.89 -21.67 -16.51
N GLU A 275 1.00 -20.93 -15.85
CA GLU A 275 1.31 -20.10 -14.68
C GLU A 275 0.93 -20.80 -13.36
N THR A 276 1.82 -20.73 -12.38
CA THR A 276 1.48 -20.97 -10.97
C THR A 276 1.30 -19.62 -10.28
N LEU A 277 0.11 -19.36 -9.73
CA LEU A 277 -0.22 -18.12 -9.02
C LEU A 277 -0.31 -18.36 -7.51
N ILE A 278 0.63 -17.78 -6.79
CA ILE A 278 0.67 -17.76 -5.32
C ILE A 278 0.24 -16.39 -4.82
N VAL A 279 -0.66 -16.34 -3.84
CA VAL A 279 -0.88 -15.14 -3.02
C VAL A 279 -0.21 -15.33 -1.66
N TRP A 280 0.63 -14.36 -1.29
CA TRP A 280 1.27 -14.30 0.02
C TRP A 280 0.30 -13.66 1.03
N VAL A 281 -0.36 -14.50 1.82
CA VAL A 281 -1.24 -14.08 2.92
C VAL A 281 -0.37 -13.79 4.15
N GLN A 282 -0.20 -12.51 4.47
CA GLN A 282 0.64 -12.02 5.57
C GLN A 282 -0.26 -11.45 6.67
N ASN A 283 -0.54 -12.22 7.72
CA ASN A 283 -1.35 -11.72 8.83
C ASN A 283 -0.65 -10.52 9.47
N SER A 284 -1.33 -9.37 9.55
CA SER A 284 -0.72 -8.14 10.07
C SER A 284 -0.95 -7.92 11.57
N HIS A 285 -1.50 -8.91 12.26
CA HIS A 285 -1.95 -8.79 13.65
C HIS A 285 -1.39 -9.89 14.55
N ALA A 286 -1.43 -9.62 15.86
CA ALA A 286 -1.10 -10.59 16.90
C ALA A 286 -2.21 -11.62 17.17
N THR A 287 -3.34 -11.53 16.45
CA THR A 287 -4.48 -12.44 16.58
C THR A 287 -4.52 -13.42 15.42
N THR A 288 -4.95 -14.64 15.71
CA THR A 288 -5.10 -15.69 14.70
C THR A 288 -6.26 -15.37 13.76
N ILE A 289 -6.03 -15.48 12.46
CA ILE A 289 -7.11 -15.52 11.47
C ILE A 289 -7.72 -16.92 11.52
N PRO A 290 -9.04 -17.06 11.77
CA PRO A 290 -9.68 -18.38 11.80
C PRO A 290 -9.66 -19.03 10.41
N ALA A 291 -9.77 -20.36 10.37
CA ALA A 291 -9.98 -21.08 9.11
C ALA A 291 -11.22 -20.53 8.38
N GLY A 292 -11.09 -20.33 7.07
CA GLY A 292 -12.10 -19.67 6.25
C GLY A 292 -12.25 -18.16 6.46
N GLY A 293 -11.41 -17.53 7.29
CA GLY A 293 -11.37 -16.08 7.46
C GLY A 293 -10.81 -15.32 6.25
N ILE A 294 -10.05 -16.01 5.40
CA ILE A 294 -9.55 -15.54 4.10
C ILE A 294 -10.26 -16.33 3.01
N THR A 295 -10.84 -15.62 2.04
CA THR A 295 -11.46 -16.25 0.88
C THR A 295 -11.08 -15.55 -0.42
N PHE A 296 -11.17 -16.27 -1.53
CA PHE A 296 -10.99 -15.75 -2.87
C PHE A 296 -12.26 -15.97 -3.69
N ASN A 297 -12.56 -15.13 -4.67
CA ASN A 297 -13.68 -15.33 -5.58
C ASN A 297 -13.35 -14.79 -6.98
N TRP A 298 -14.05 -15.30 -8.00
CA TRP A 298 -14.10 -14.62 -9.30
C TRP A 298 -14.73 -13.24 -9.08
N MET A 299 -14.10 -12.22 -9.65
CA MET A 299 -14.55 -10.84 -9.52
C MET A 299 -16.01 -10.71 -9.98
N GLY A 300 -16.83 -10.08 -9.15
CA GLY A 300 -18.26 -9.92 -9.40
C GLY A 300 -19.13 -11.14 -9.12
N GLU A 301 -18.55 -12.26 -8.68
CA GLU A 301 -19.30 -13.43 -8.22
C GLU A 301 -19.31 -13.55 -6.69
N ASP A 302 -20.44 -14.01 -6.14
CA ASP A 302 -20.58 -14.19 -4.69
C ASP A 302 -19.90 -15.47 -4.18
N THR A 303 -19.77 -16.49 -5.03
CA THR A 303 -19.18 -17.78 -4.69
C THR A 303 -17.70 -17.62 -4.40
N SER A 304 -17.31 -17.92 -3.16
CA SER A 304 -15.94 -17.79 -2.69
C SER A 304 -15.34 -19.11 -2.22
N HIS A 305 -14.05 -19.29 -2.47
CA HIS A 305 -13.24 -20.42 -2.01
C HIS A 305 -12.42 -19.99 -0.81
N ALA A 306 -12.57 -20.72 0.29
CA ALA A 306 -11.94 -20.41 1.56
C ALA A 306 -10.53 -21.01 1.67
N LEU A 307 -9.62 -20.30 2.33
CA LEU A 307 -8.41 -20.89 2.88
C LEU A 307 -8.80 -21.73 4.11
N ASP A 308 -8.83 -23.05 3.95
CA ASP A 308 -9.25 -24.00 4.99
C ASP A 308 -8.13 -24.29 6.02
N ARG A 309 -7.53 -23.22 6.54
CA ARG A 309 -6.58 -23.27 7.65
C ARG A 309 -6.58 -21.96 8.40
N ALA A 310 -6.35 -22.05 9.70
CA ALA A 310 -6.02 -20.87 10.48
C ALA A 310 -4.66 -20.29 10.03
N VAL A 311 -4.52 -18.99 10.18
CA VAL A 311 -3.27 -18.25 9.94
C VAL A 311 -2.89 -17.58 11.25
N GLY A 312 -1.78 -18.02 11.85
CA GLY A 312 -1.31 -17.58 13.15
C GLY A 312 -0.90 -16.10 13.19
N PRO A 313 -0.65 -15.56 14.39
CA PRO A 313 -0.15 -14.20 14.58
C PRO A 313 1.08 -13.92 13.73
N PHE A 314 1.05 -12.85 12.93
CA PHE A 314 2.15 -12.46 12.03
C PHE A 314 2.63 -13.54 11.03
N GLU A 315 1.88 -14.61 10.85
CA GLU A 315 2.23 -15.71 9.95
C GLU A 315 2.17 -15.27 8.47
N THR A 316 3.08 -15.81 7.65
CA THR A 316 3.12 -15.61 6.19
C THR A 316 2.88 -16.94 5.48
N VAL A 317 1.79 -17.02 4.73
CA VAL A 317 1.34 -18.24 4.06
C VAL A 317 1.31 -18.06 2.56
N ALA A 318 1.93 -18.98 1.82
CA ALA A 318 1.75 -19.12 0.38
C ALA A 318 0.42 -19.83 0.10
N VAL A 319 -0.49 -19.19 -0.64
CA VAL A 319 -1.74 -19.79 -1.08
C VAL A 319 -1.70 -19.96 -2.59
N ASP A 320 -1.74 -21.20 -3.07
CA ASP A 320 -1.92 -21.50 -4.50
C ASP A 320 -3.37 -21.19 -4.90
N VAL A 321 -3.55 -20.03 -5.52
CA VAL A 321 -4.87 -19.56 -5.94
C VAL A 321 -5.32 -20.27 -7.22
N GLY A 322 -4.38 -20.67 -8.09
CA GLY A 322 -4.71 -21.45 -9.28
C GLY A 322 -5.37 -22.79 -8.94
N ALA A 323 -4.87 -23.44 -7.88
CA ALA A 323 -5.46 -24.68 -7.37
C ALA A 323 -6.89 -24.51 -6.81
N LEU A 324 -7.25 -23.31 -6.32
CA LEU A 324 -8.61 -23.00 -5.87
C LEU A 324 -9.59 -22.81 -7.03
N PHE A 325 -9.09 -22.47 -8.22
CA PHE A 325 -9.89 -22.15 -9.41
C PHE A 325 -9.38 -22.87 -10.68
N PRO A 326 -9.44 -24.22 -10.74
CA PRO A 326 -8.79 -25.00 -11.81
C PRO A 326 -9.37 -24.78 -13.22
N GLY A 327 -10.54 -24.14 -13.34
CA GLY A 327 -11.16 -23.81 -14.63
C GLY A 327 -11.20 -22.32 -14.94
N LEU A 328 -10.64 -21.47 -14.08
CA LEU A 328 -10.61 -20.02 -14.31
C LEU A 328 -9.23 -19.63 -14.84
N HIS A 329 -9.20 -18.96 -15.98
CA HIS A 329 -7.96 -18.60 -16.65
C HIS A 329 -7.91 -17.12 -16.98
N TRP A 330 -6.70 -16.58 -17.13
CA TRP A 330 -6.52 -15.27 -17.74
C TRP A 330 -7.32 -15.18 -19.06
N PRO A 331 -8.07 -14.09 -19.33
CA PRO A 331 -8.09 -12.80 -18.64
C PRO A 331 -9.22 -12.62 -17.59
N ALA A 332 -9.68 -13.69 -16.94
CA ALA A 332 -10.53 -13.53 -15.76
C ALA A 332 -9.76 -12.89 -14.58
N GLN A 333 -10.52 -12.39 -13.60
CA GLN A 333 -10.02 -11.58 -12.48
C GLN A 333 -10.46 -12.15 -11.15
N LEU A 334 -9.62 -12.11 -10.14
CA LEU A 334 -9.94 -12.62 -8.82
C LEU A 334 -9.99 -11.48 -7.79
N GLU A 335 -10.79 -11.70 -6.75
CA GLU A 335 -10.84 -10.86 -5.56
C GLU A 335 -10.35 -11.66 -4.36
N LEU A 336 -9.70 -10.98 -3.42
CA LEU A 336 -9.32 -11.48 -2.12
C LEU A 336 -10.17 -10.79 -1.06
N ARG A 337 -10.98 -11.57 -0.33
CA ARG A 337 -11.69 -11.12 0.88
C ARG A 337 -10.83 -11.44 2.08
N SER A 338 -10.15 -10.41 2.58
CA SER A 338 -9.22 -10.53 3.69
C SER A 338 -9.82 -10.11 5.03
N GLY A 339 -11.01 -9.51 5.02
CA GLY A 339 -11.74 -9.17 6.23
C GLY A 339 -10.99 -8.24 7.19
N ARG A 340 -10.14 -7.34 6.66
CA ARG A 340 -9.24 -6.43 7.41
C ARG A 340 -8.14 -7.13 8.21
N HIS A 341 -7.72 -8.33 7.81
CA HIS A 341 -6.61 -9.04 8.47
C HIS A 341 -5.22 -8.72 7.89
N LEU A 342 -5.13 -8.21 6.67
CA LEU A 342 -3.89 -8.09 5.90
C LEU A 342 -3.63 -6.63 5.52
N VAL A 343 -2.38 -6.18 5.66
CA VAL A 343 -1.86 -4.94 5.08
C VAL A 343 -1.15 -5.27 3.78
N ARG A 344 -1.71 -4.81 2.66
CA ARG A 344 -1.20 -4.95 1.28
C ARG A 344 -0.63 -6.34 0.93
N PRO A 345 -1.49 -7.31 0.58
CA PRO A 345 -1.03 -8.61 0.11
C PRO A 345 -0.36 -8.52 -1.26
N ARG A 346 0.56 -9.45 -1.50
CA ARG A 346 1.29 -9.60 -2.77
C ARG A 346 0.97 -10.94 -3.41
N TYR A 347 1.05 -10.99 -4.73
CA TYR A 347 0.97 -12.23 -5.48
C TYR A 347 2.27 -12.43 -6.26
N GLU A 348 2.59 -13.70 -6.46
CA GLU A 348 3.76 -14.18 -7.15
C GLU A 348 3.30 -15.14 -8.24
N ILE A 349 3.82 -14.96 -9.45
CA ILE A 349 3.57 -15.85 -10.57
C ILE A 349 4.88 -16.46 -11.03
N THR A 350 4.92 -17.79 -11.09
CA THR A 350 6.00 -18.54 -11.72
C THR A 350 5.54 -19.02 -13.09
N GLN A 351 6.33 -18.73 -14.12
CA GLN A 351 6.08 -19.11 -15.51
C GLN A 351 7.43 -19.28 -16.22
N ARG A 352 7.62 -20.38 -16.96
CA ARG A 352 8.80 -20.61 -17.83
C ARG A 352 10.15 -20.38 -17.14
N GLY A 353 10.28 -20.83 -15.88
CA GLY A 353 11.53 -20.70 -15.11
C GLY A 353 11.83 -19.28 -14.63
N ARG A 354 10.83 -18.40 -14.64
CA ARG A 354 10.91 -17.04 -14.11
C ARG A 354 9.80 -16.83 -13.10
N THR A 355 10.07 -15.96 -12.15
CA THR A 355 9.14 -15.53 -11.12
C THR A 355 8.98 -14.02 -11.17
N ARG A 356 7.73 -13.57 -11.07
CA ARG A 356 7.38 -12.15 -10.95
C ARG A 356 6.47 -11.91 -9.74
N ILE A 357 6.66 -10.79 -9.06
CA ILE A 357 5.84 -10.38 -7.92
C ILE A 357 5.16 -9.05 -8.23
N ALA A 358 3.88 -8.96 -7.89
CA ALA A 358 3.10 -7.74 -7.88
C ALA A 358 2.22 -7.66 -6.61
N HIS A 359 1.50 -6.56 -6.42
CA HIS A 359 0.63 -6.37 -5.25
C HIS A 359 -0.84 -6.23 -5.65
N LEU A 360 -1.73 -6.57 -4.72
CA LEU A 360 -3.17 -6.35 -4.90
C LEU A 360 -3.57 -4.94 -4.45
N ASN A 361 -4.62 -4.38 -5.07
CA ASN A 361 -5.13 -3.06 -4.72
C ASN A 361 -6.35 -3.06 -3.81
N VAL A 362 -6.45 -2.03 -2.96
CA VAL A 362 -7.55 -1.87 -2.01
C VAL A 362 -8.84 -1.63 -2.78
N GLU A 363 -9.78 -2.55 -2.61
CA GLU A 363 -11.16 -2.33 -2.99
C GLU A 363 -11.85 -1.49 -1.89
N ARG A 364 -12.58 -0.45 -2.29
CA ARG A 364 -13.18 0.52 -1.34
C ARG A 364 -14.63 0.13 -1.03
N ASP A 365 -14.86 -0.27 0.22
CA ASP A 365 -16.18 -0.65 0.76
C ASP A 365 -17.08 0.58 1.05
N ASP A 366 -16.50 1.77 1.11
CA ASP A 366 -17.18 3.04 1.38
C ASP A 366 -17.56 3.83 0.12
N LEU A 367 -16.98 3.51 -1.04
CA LEU A 367 -17.32 4.18 -2.30
C LEU A 367 -18.64 3.66 -2.87
N ARG A 368 -19.37 4.57 -3.52
CA ARG A 368 -20.64 4.30 -4.20
C ARG A 368 -20.63 4.98 -5.57
N PRO A 369 -21.41 4.48 -6.54
CA PRO A 369 -21.68 5.19 -7.78
C PRO A 369 -22.04 6.65 -7.55
N GLU A 370 -21.37 7.54 -8.28
CA GLU A 370 -21.50 8.98 -8.18
C GLU A 370 -22.01 9.56 -9.52
N PRO A 371 -23.33 9.85 -9.62
CA PRO A 371 -23.93 10.35 -10.86
C PRO A 371 -23.28 11.61 -11.41
N ALA A 372 -22.70 12.46 -10.55
CA ALA A 372 -22.04 13.69 -10.96
C ALA A 372 -20.85 13.46 -11.92
N ILE A 373 -20.18 12.31 -11.86
CA ILE A 373 -19.03 12.00 -12.72
C ILE A 373 -19.43 11.96 -14.20
N ARG A 374 -20.66 11.52 -14.49
CA ARG A 374 -21.21 11.49 -15.86
C ARG A 374 -21.47 12.88 -16.43
N GLN A 375 -21.63 13.86 -15.55
CA GLN A 375 -22.05 15.22 -15.88
C GLN A 375 -20.96 16.23 -15.51
N PHE A 376 -19.69 15.81 -15.49
CA PHE A 376 -18.59 16.73 -15.27
C PHE A 376 -18.66 17.89 -16.25
N ALA A 377 -18.49 19.10 -15.71
CA ALA A 377 -18.43 20.30 -16.51
C ALA A 377 -17.26 20.19 -17.52
N PRO A 378 -17.40 20.72 -18.74
CA PRO A 378 -16.31 20.70 -19.73
C PRO A 378 -14.98 21.28 -19.23
N SER A 379 -15.02 22.14 -18.20
CA SER A 379 -13.84 22.71 -17.54
C SER A 379 -12.99 21.69 -16.74
N LEU A 380 -13.51 20.50 -16.44
CA LEU A 380 -12.74 19.37 -15.90
C LEU A 380 -12.17 18.46 -17.01
N GLY A 381 -12.48 18.77 -18.28
CA GLY A 381 -12.03 18.01 -19.44
C GLY A 381 -12.42 16.54 -19.36
N ARG A 382 -11.43 15.65 -19.44
CA ARG A 382 -11.57 14.19 -19.36
C ARG A 382 -11.83 13.66 -17.95
N GLY A 383 -11.74 14.50 -16.91
CA GLY A 383 -11.96 14.10 -15.53
C GLY A 383 -10.90 13.12 -15.03
N PHE A 384 -11.34 11.98 -14.49
CA PHE A 384 -10.46 10.91 -14.00
C PHE A 384 -9.77 10.20 -15.17
N LEU A 385 -8.45 10.07 -15.07
CA LEU A 385 -7.63 9.33 -16.01
C LEU A 385 -6.58 8.49 -15.27
N LEU A 386 -6.32 7.30 -15.79
CA LEU A 386 -5.27 6.40 -15.33
C LEU A 386 -4.23 6.25 -16.46
N PRO A 387 -3.08 6.94 -16.37
CA PRO A 387 -2.02 6.86 -17.37
C PRO A 387 -1.12 5.65 -17.13
N PHE A 388 -0.69 4.97 -18.18
CA PHE A 388 0.31 3.89 -18.12
C PHE A 388 1.12 3.78 -19.41
N PRO A 389 2.41 3.40 -19.31
CA PRO A 389 3.29 3.36 -20.47
C PRO A 389 2.88 2.26 -21.43
N ILE A 390 3.16 2.51 -22.71
CA ILE A 390 3.24 1.47 -23.73
C ILE A 390 4.71 1.43 -24.12
N LEU A 391 5.42 0.42 -23.60
CA LEU A 391 6.82 0.17 -23.94
C LEU A 391 6.94 -0.16 -25.43
N ASP A 392 8.15 -0.06 -26.00
CA ASP A 392 8.39 -0.29 -27.43
C ASP A 392 7.70 -1.59 -27.91
N PRO A 393 6.64 -1.52 -28.74
CA PRO A 393 5.86 -2.68 -29.16
C PRO A 393 6.68 -3.73 -29.91
N LYS A 394 7.84 -3.34 -30.46
CA LYS A 394 8.80 -4.25 -31.10
C LYS A 394 9.54 -5.13 -30.11
N GLN A 395 9.67 -4.69 -28.86
CA GLN A 395 10.40 -5.39 -27.80
C GLN A 395 9.46 -5.96 -26.73
N PHE A 396 8.27 -5.37 -26.57
CA PHE A 396 7.33 -5.73 -25.52
C PHE A 396 5.92 -6.00 -26.03
N GLU A 397 5.26 -6.94 -25.38
CA GLU A 397 3.80 -7.05 -25.37
C GLU A 397 3.28 -6.33 -24.15
N THR A 398 2.34 -5.41 -24.35
CA THR A 398 1.62 -4.74 -23.25
C THR A 398 0.16 -5.15 -23.30
N PHE A 399 -0.37 -5.57 -22.15
CA PHE A 399 -1.76 -5.92 -21.93
C PHE A 399 -2.35 -5.06 -20.81
N LEU A 400 -3.59 -4.62 -20.99
CA LEU A 400 -4.37 -3.89 -20.00
C LEU A 400 -5.63 -4.67 -19.64
N GLN A 401 -5.94 -4.74 -18.35
CA GLN A 401 -7.18 -5.28 -17.82
C GLN A 401 -7.77 -4.27 -16.82
N PRO A 402 -8.81 -3.51 -17.19
CA PRO A 402 -9.52 -2.63 -16.27
C PRO A 402 -10.08 -3.40 -15.06
N ASN A 403 -10.11 -2.79 -13.88
CA ASN A 403 -10.63 -3.42 -12.66
C ASN A 403 -11.71 -2.53 -12.01
N PRO A 404 -12.92 -3.04 -11.77
CA PRO A 404 -13.89 -2.41 -10.88
C PRO A 404 -13.45 -2.55 -9.41
N MET A 405 -13.31 -1.43 -8.69
CA MET A 405 -12.65 -1.38 -7.37
C MET A 405 -13.58 -0.98 -6.21
N SER A 406 -14.89 -1.16 -6.39
CA SER A 406 -15.90 -1.05 -5.34
C SER A 406 -17.00 -2.06 -5.60
N GLU A 407 -17.43 -2.82 -4.59
CA GLU A 407 -18.53 -3.80 -4.69
C GLU A 407 -19.84 -3.17 -5.20
N ALA A 408 -20.02 -1.86 -4.96
CA ALA A 408 -21.18 -1.12 -5.42
C ALA A 408 -21.19 -0.91 -6.94
N LEU A 409 -20.04 -1.06 -7.62
CA LEU A 409 -19.91 -0.89 -9.05
C LEU A 409 -20.15 -2.23 -9.79
N GLN A 410 -21.24 -2.28 -10.54
CA GLN A 410 -21.68 -3.48 -11.29
C GLN A 410 -21.22 -3.49 -12.76
N SER A 411 -20.76 -2.35 -13.28
CA SER A 411 -20.22 -2.22 -14.62
C SER A 411 -19.22 -1.07 -14.69
N LEU A 412 -18.29 -1.14 -15.63
CA LEU A 412 -17.20 -0.19 -15.82
C LEU A 412 -17.22 0.39 -17.26
N PRO A 413 -17.75 1.61 -17.46
CA PRO A 413 -17.81 2.26 -18.77
C PRO A 413 -16.49 2.96 -19.11
N VAL A 414 -15.71 2.39 -20.04
CA VAL A 414 -14.32 2.84 -20.26
C VAL A 414 -13.89 2.89 -21.73
N ARG A 415 -12.92 3.76 -22.00
CA ARG A 415 -12.13 3.77 -23.24
C ARG A 415 -10.65 4.01 -22.95
N LEU A 416 -9.85 3.82 -23.97
CA LEU A 416 -8.44 4.19 -24.04
C LEU A 416 -8.25 5.38 -24.98
N ASP A 417 -7.47 6.36 -24.53
CA ASP A 417 -6.88 7.39 -25.38
C ASP A 417 -5.37 7.10 -25.52
N LEU A 418 -4.85 7.03 -26.75
CA LEU A 418 -3.48 6.59 -27.06
C LEU A 418 -2.61 7.79 -27.48
N PHE A 419 -1.40 7.90 -26.92
CA PHE A 419 -0.48 9.00 -27.17
C PHE A 419 0.93 8.50 -27.49
N ASP A 420 1.61 9.15 -28.43
CA ASP A 420 3.05 8.96 -28.61
C ASP A 420 3.87 9.71 -27.54
N GLU A 421 5.19 9.49 -27.50
CA GLU A 421 6.08 10.13 -26.51
C GLU A 421 6.07 11.66 -26.59
N THR A 422 5.73 12.25 -27.75
CA THR A 422 5.66 13.71 -27.95
C THR A 422 4.36 14.34 -27.46
N GLY A 423 3.39 13.50 -27.08
CA GLY A 423 2.06 13.89 -26.65
C GLY A 423 1.03 14.06 -27.75
N GLY A 424 1.37 13.63 -28.97
CA GLY A 424 0.42 13.52 -30.06
C GLY A 424 -0.56 12.40 -29.80
N LYS A 425 -1.87 12.69 -29.77
CA LYS A 425 -2.91 11.65 -29.75
C LYS A 425 -2.88 10.88 -31.06
N VAL A 426 -2.54 9.60 -30.99
CA VAL A 426 -2.43 8.71 -32.16
C VAL A 426 -3.68 7.86 -32.38
N GLY A 427 -4.53 7.73 -31.36
CA GLY A 427 -5.76 6.95 -31.49
C GLY A 427 -6.61 6.90 -30.23
N SER A 428 -7.66 6.10 -30.30
CA SER A 428 -8.51 5.73 -29.16
C SER A 428 -9.13 4.36 -29.38
N HIS A 429 -9.39 3.62 -28.32
CA HIS A 429 -10.03 2.32 -28.36
C HIS A 429 -11.17 2.28 -27.34
N PHE A 430 -12.41 2.07 -27.79
CA PHE A 430 -13.57 1.99 -26.91
C PHE A 430 -13.77 0.56 -26.43
N LEU A 431 -13.82 0.36 -25.11
CA LEU A 431 -13.96 -0.98 -24.51
C LEU A 431 -15.43 -1.32 -24.20
N GLY A 432 -16.31 -0.32 -24.18
CA GLY A 432 -17.72 -0.51 -23.79
C GLY A 432 -17.96 -0.27 -22.30
N ASN A 433 -19.18 -0.63 -21.88
CA ASN A 433 -19.55 -0.74 -20.47
C ASN A 433 -19.34 -2.19 -20.01
N LEU A 434 -18.14 -2.48 -19.51
CA LEU A 434 -17.72 -3.83 -19.13
C LEU A 434 -18.52 -4.28 -17.89
N PRO A 435 -19.15 -5.47 -17.87
CA PRO A 435 -19.75 -5.98 -16.63
C PRO A 435 -18.67 -6.21 -15.57
N ARG A 436 -19.03 -6.19 -14.28
CA ARG A 436 -18.05 -6.36 -13.19
C ARG A 436 -17.18 -7.62 -13.33
N ASN A 437 -17.77 -8.72 -13.78
CA ASN A 437 -17.11 -10.01 -13.99
C ASN A 437 -16.49 -10.17 -15.39
N HIS A 438 -16.21 -9.08 -16.11
CA HIS A 438 -15.63 -9.15 -17.44
C HIS A 438 -14.26 -9.88 -17.47
N ASP A 439 -14.00 -10.55 -18.59
CA ASP A 439 -12.78 -11.25 -18.95
C ASP A 439 -12.11 -10.56 -20.15
N THR A 440 -11.91 -9.26 -20.05
CA THR A 440 -11.32 -8.46 -21.14
C THR A 440 -9.88 -8.09 -20.82
N ALA A 441 -8.96 -8.46 -21.70
CA ALA A 441 -7.60 -7.94 -21.74
C ALA A 441 -7.31 -7.32 -23.12
N VAL A 442 -6.85 -6.07 -23.14
CA VAL A 442 -6.55 -5.32 -24.38
C VAL A 442 -5.06 -5.39 -24.67
N ALA A 443 -4.70 -5.92 -25.86
CA ALA A 443 -3.34 -6.02 -26.34
C ALA A 443 -2.85 -4.70 -26.96
N LEU A 444 -2.33 -3.78 -26.15
CA LEU A 444 -1.96 -2.41 -26.57
C LEU A 444 -0.84 -2.39 -27.61
N HIS A 445 0.04 -3.39 -27.59
CA HIS A 445 1.11 -3.56 -28.57
C HIS A 445 0.60 -3.84 -30.00
N THR A 446 -0.70 -4.12 -30.16
CA THR A 446 -1.37 -4.24 -31.49
C THR A 446 -2.02 -2.93 -31.94
N LEU A 447 -2.20 -1.98 -31.01
CA LEU A 447 -2.84 -0.68 -31.24
C LEU A 447 -1.82 0.43 -31.52
N MET A 448 -0.55 0.22 -31.16
CA MET A 448 0.55 1.16 -31.38
C MET A 448 1.76 0.47 -32.02
N ASP A 449 2.43 1.18 -32.92
CA ASP A 449 3.64 0.74 -33.63
C ASP A 449 4.95 1.34 -33.05
N ARG A 450 4.81 2.16 -32.00
CA ARG A 450 5.87 2.97 -31.38
C ARG A 450 5.63 3.09 -29.86
N PRO A 451 6.66 3.41 -29.07
CA PRO A 451 6.49 3.68 -27.64
C PRO A 451 5.65 4.95 -27.38
N GLY A 452 5.09 5.02 -26.18
CA GLY A 452 4.28 6.15 -25.72
C GLY A 452 3.52 5.76 -24.46
N HIS A 453 2.27 6.17 -24.36
CA HIS A 453 1.38 5.74 -23.27
C HIS A 453 -0.08 5.74 -23.68
N ALA A 454 -0.93 5.22 -22.80
CA ALA A 454 -2.36 5.38 -22.90
C ALA A 454 -2.96 5.85 -21.59
N ASP A 455 -4.10 6.53 -21.70
CA ASP A 455 -4.96 6.87 -20.59
C ASP A 455 -6.21 6.00 -20.63
N LEU A 456 -6.48 5.26 -19.56
CA LEU A 456 -7.80 4.69 -19.32
C LEU A 456 -8.69 5.76 -18.70
N VAL A 457 -9.84 6.01 -19.32
CA VAL A 457 -10.79 7.05 -18.91
C VAL A 457 -12.22 6.50 -18.93
N TYR A 458 -13.12 7.14 -18.17
CA TYR A 458 -14.53 6.80 -18.25
C TYR A 458 -15.14 7.23 -19.61
N ASP A 459 -16.02 6.40 -20.16
CA ASP A 459 -16.77 6.69 -21.39
C ASP A 459 -18.21 6.15 -21.31
N PHE A 460 -19.15 7.05 -21.01
CA PHE A 460 -20.54 6.72 -20.69
C PHE A 460 -21.47 6.61 -21.90
N ARG A 461 -20.94 6.52 -23.13
CA ARG A 461 -21.80 6.49 -24.34
C ARG A 461 -22.79 5.32 -24.37
N ASP A 462 -22.44 4.20 -23.74
CA ASP A 462 -23.29 3.01 -23.57
C ASP A 462 -23.91 2.92 -22.16
N GLY A 463 -23.97 4.05 -21.45
CA GLY A 463 -24.44 4.10 -20.07
C GLY A 463 -23.39 3.66 -19.04
N GLY A 464 -23.85 3.09 -17.94
CA GLY A 464 -23.00 2.69 -16.81
C GLY A 464 -22.85 3.77 -15.73
N GLU A 465 -21.98 3.48 -14.77
CA GLU A 465 -21.74 4.26 -13.57
C GLU A 465 -20.24 4.42 -13.30
N ALA A 466 -19.88 5.34 -12.41
CA ALA A 466 -18.51 5.58 -11.99
C ALA A 466 -18.50 5.99 -10.52
N ASP A 467 -17.42 5.68 -9.82
CA ASP A 467 -17.18 6.02 -8.41
C ASP A 467 -15.94 6.91 -8.22
N GLY A 468 -15.20 7.19 -9.30
CA GLY A 468 -13.96 7.96 -9.27
C GLY A 468 -12.74 7.14 -8.83
N TRP A 469 -12.86 5.81 -8.75
CA TRP A 469 -11.82 4.88 -8.31
C TRP A 469 -11.44 3.89 -9.42
N LEU A 470 -11.33 4.39 -10.64
CA LEU A 470 -10.91 3.64 -11.84
C LEU A 470 -9.51 3.04 -11.66
N HIS A 471 -9.36 1.72 -11.81
CA HIS A 471 -8.07 1.03 -11.77
C HIS A 471 -7.89 0.10 -12.97
N ALA A 472 -6.66 -0.34 -13.18
CA ALA A 472 -6.34 -1.42 -14.09
C ALA A 472 -5.09 -2.19 -13.66
N LEU A 473 -4.98 -3.43 -14.12
CA LEU A 473 -3.78 -4.24 -14.16
C LEU A 473 -3.13 -4.06 -15.53
N MET A 474 -1.82 -3.84 -15.53
CA MET A 474 -1.00 -3.81 -16.72
C MET A 474 0.03 -4.93 -16.63
N ARG A 475 0.11 -5.76 -17.69
CA ARG A 475 1.11 -6.82 -17.87
C ARG A 475 2.03 -6.47 -19.03
N TYR A 476 3.33 -6.48 -18.78
CA TYR A 476 4.37 -6.22 -19.77
C TYR A 476 5.19 -7.49 -19.94
N ARG A 477 5.40 -7.95 -21.17
CA ARG A 477 6.20 -9.14 -21.48
C ARG A 477 7.26 -8.78 -22.50
N ASN A 478 8.52 -9.05 -22.20
CA ASN A 478 9.60 -8.90 -23.16
C ASN A 478 9.53 -10.04 -24.19
N ARG A 479 9.56 -9.70 -25.48
CA ARG A 479 9.40 -10.66 -26.59
C ARG A 479 10.59 -11.61 -26.77
N GLU A 480 11.79 -11.22 -26.34
CA GLU A 480 13.00 -12.02 -26.50
C GLU A 480 13.23 -12.95 -25.32
N SER A 481 13.06 -12.43 -24.09
CA SER A 481 13.38 -13.17 -22.87
C SER A 481 12.19 -13.88 -22.22
N ASP A 482 10.96 -13.61 -22.70
CA ASP A 482 9.68 -13.98 -22.09
C ASP A 482 9.48 -13.47 -20.64
N HIS A 483 10.38 -12.61 -20.13
CA HIS A 483 10.23 -12.04 -18.80
C HIS A 483 8.98 -11.16 -18.77
N ALA A 484 8.15 -11.33 -17.74
CA ALA A 484 6.97 -10.51 -17.54
C ALA A 484 7.04 -9.71 -16.22
N ALA A 485 6.49 -8.50 -16.25
CA ALA A 485 6.26 -7.66 -15.09
C ALA A 485 4.78 -7.23 -15.06
N GLU A 486 4.22 -7.12 -13.86
CA GLU A 486 2.84 -6.69 -13.65
C GLU A 486 2.81 -5.54 -12.65
N THR A 487 1.91 -4.60 -12.91
CA THR A 487 1.67 -3.44 -12.05
C THR A 487 0.20 -3.06 -12.10
N SER A 488 -0.29 -2.38 -11.07
CA SER A 488 -1.67 -1.91 -11.03
C SER A 488 -1.80 -0.66 -10.17
N PHE A 489 -2.62 0.29 -10.61
CA PHE A 489 -2.88 1.55 -9.89
C PHE A 489 -4.23 2.18 -10.25
N GLY A 490 -4.56 3.28 -9.57
CA GLY A 490 -5.80 4.04 -9.70
C GLY A 490 -5.67 5.39 -10.40
N ALA A 491 -6.77 5.85 -10.98
CA ALA A 491 -6.90 7.13 -11.65
C ALA A 491 -6.95 8.31 -10.67
N HIS A 492 -6.60 9.49 -11.17
CA HIS A 492 -6.87 10.78 -10.54
C HIS A 492 -7.30 11.81 -11.60
N ILE A 493 -7.66 13.01 -11.16
CA ILE A 493 -7.77 14.17 -12.04
C ILE A 493 -6.39 14.86 -12.07
N PHE A 494 -5.84 15.12 -13.26
CA PHE A 494 -4.49 15.64 -13.44
C PHE A 494 -4.46 16.97 -14.18
N ASN A 495 -3.53 17.84 -13.77
CA ASN A 495 -3.12 19.05 -14.49
C ASN A 495 -4.29 19.91 -14.98
N THR A 496 -5.22 20.18 -14.07
CA THR A 496 -6.30 21.17 -14.25
C THR A 496 -6.29 22.13 -13.07
N LEU A 497 -6.76 23.37 -13.31
CA LEU A 497 -6.97 24.37 -12.27
C LEU A 497 -8.29 24.16 -11.51
N MET A 498 -9.20 23.37 -12.09
CA MET A 498 -10.49 23.07 -11.48
C MET A 498 -10.38 21.90 -10.52
N THR A 499 -11.14 21.95 -9.43
CA THR A 499 -11.18 20.86 -8.45
C THR A 499 -12.54 20.18 -8.44
N TRP A 500 -12.53 18.89 -8.14
CA TRP A 500 -13.73 18.12 -7.82
C TRP A 500 -13.52 17.43 -6.48
N ARG A 501 -14.15 17.94 -5.42
CA ARG A 501 -13.93 17.49 -4.04
C ARG A 501 -12.44 17.57 -3.68
N SER A 502 -11.80 16.43 -3.39
CA SER A 502 -10.39 16.32 -3.05
C SER A 502 -9.47 16.15 -4.28
N GLU A 503 -10.02 16.12 -5.49
CA GLU A 503 -9.26 15.96 -6.73
C GLU A 503 -8.97 17.31 -7.40
N PRO A 504 -7.78 17.52 -8.00
CA PRO A 504 -6.61 16.66 -8.03
C PRO A 504 -6.05 16.32 -6.64
N GLN A 505 -5.84 15.03 -6.32
CA GLN A 505 -5.38 14.64 -4.97
C GLN A 505 -4.10 15.36 -4.54
N SER A 506 -4.10 15.93 -3.33
CA SER A 506 -2.94 16.53 -2.68
C SER A 506 -2.64 15.84 -1.34
N TYR A 507 -1.36 15.57 -1.09
CA TYR A 507 -0.88 14.88 0.13
C TYR A 507 -0.58 15.85 1.29
N SER A 508 -0.45 17.16 1.02
CA SER A 508 0.03 18.15 1.98
C SER A 508 -0.98 19.30 2.25
N GLY A 509 -2.18 19.24 1.68
CA GLY A 509 -3.20 20.27 1.83
C GLY A 509 -4.35 20.13 0.82
N PRO A 510 -5.25 21.12 0.70
CA PRO A 510 -6.31 21.10 -0.30
C PRO A 510 -5.74 21.16 -1.75
N PRO A 511 -6.47 20.62 -2.74
CA PRO A 511 -6.12 20.71 -4.17
C PRO A 511 -6.01 22.16 -4.68
N PRO A 512 -5.33 22.41 -5.83
CA PRO A 512 -4.85 21.44 -6.82
C PRO A 512 -3.36 21.05 -6.75
N GLY A 513 -2.56 21.65 -5.86
CA GLY A 513 -1.16 21.24 -5.58
C GLY A 513 -0.37 20.70 -6.79
N LEU A 514 -0.23 21.48 -7.87
CA LEU A 514 0.33 21.05 -9.17
C LEU A 514 1.86 20.94 -9.16
N THR A 515 2.40 20.09 -8.29
CA THR A 515 3.84 19.85 -8.24
C THR A 515 4.14 18.37 -8.18
N THR A 516 5.27 18.00 -8.75
CA THR A 516 5.82 16.65 -8.71
C THR A 516 6.96 16.56 -7.73
N ARG A 517 6.96 15.49 -6.95
CA ARG A 517 8.10 15.05 -6.16
C ARG A 517 8.14 13.52 -6.18
N LEU A 518 8.87 12.92 -7.11
CA LEU A 518 9.04 11.47 -7.20
C LEU A 518 10.46 11.07 -6.83
N PHE A 519 10.62 9.82 -6.42
CA PHE A 519 11.90 9.23 -6.06
C PHE A 519 12.19 8.01 -6.90
N LEU A 520 13.27 8.09 -7.67
CA LEU A 520 13.79 6.98 -8.45
C LEU A 520 15.09 6.49 -7.80
N LYS A 521 15.04 5.34 -7.13
CA LYS A 521 16.26 4.67 -6.66
C LYS A 521 17.23 4.39 -7.81
N LEU A 522 18.53 4.47 -7.55
CA LEU A 522 19.52 3.98 -8.50
C LEU A 522 19.52 2.44 -8.58
N GLY A 523 20.23 1.95 -9.57
CA GLY A 523 20.52 0.52 -9.71
C GLY A 523 21.38 -0.04 -8.58
N GLN A 524 21.61 -1.34 -8.62
CA GLN A 524 22.36 -2.09 -7.60
C GLN A 524 23.12 -3.26 -8.20
N LYS A 525 24.12 -3.77 -7.47
CA LYS A 525 24.72 -5.06 -7.78
C LYS A 525 23.87 -6.21 -7.25
N ALA A 526 23.66 -7.22 -8.08
CA ALA A 526 23.01 -8.47 -7.73
C ALA A 526 23.94 -9.62 -8.16
N GLY A 527 24.77 -10.10 -7.22
CA GLY A 527 25.83 -11.06 -7.53
C GLY A 527 26.87 -10.47 -8.48
N GLN A 528 27.01 -11.06 -9.68
CA GLN A 528 27.92 -10.58 -10.73
C GLN A 528 27.25 -9.59 -11.69
N GLU A 529 25.95 -9.33 -11.53
CA GLU A 529 25.18 -8.46 -12.41
C GLU A 529 25.03 -7.06 -11.82
N THR A 530 24.95 -6.06 -12.69
CA THR A 530 24.55 -4.70 -12.32
C THR A 530 23.14 -4.46 -12.86
N LEU A 531 22.18 -4.37 -11.95
CA LEU A 531 20.83 -3.94 -12.26
C LEU A 531 20.83 -2.42 -12.40
N ARG A 532 20.29 -1.90 -13.49
CA ARG A 532 20.16 -0.47 -13.77
C ARG A 532 18.72 -0.04 -13.52
N SER A 533 18.53 1.13 -12.92
CA SER A 533 17.19 1.69 -12.78
C SER A 533 16.76 2.46 -14.01
N PHE A 534 15.45 2.50 -14.22
CA PHE A 534 14.81 3.37 -15.20
C PHE A 534 13.46 3.84 -14.68
N CYS A 535 12.90 4.87 -15.30
CA CYS A 535 11.55 5.34 -15.04
C CYS A 535 10.89 5.88 -16.30
N CYS A 536 9.64 5.49 -16.58
CA CYS A 536 8.79 6.21 -17.52
C CYS A 536 8.00 7.29 -16.79
N LEU A 537 8.26 8.55 -17.13
CA LEU A 537 7.48 9.70 -16.69
C LEU A 537 6.42 10.03 -17.74
N ILE A 538 5.20 10.28 -17.30
CA ILE A 538 4.07 10.68 -18.12
C ILE A 538 3.59 12.04 -17.61
N HIS A 539 3.27 12.96 -18.51
CA HIS A 539 2.62 14.22 -18.21
C HIS A 539 1.13 14.14 -18.59
N PRO A 540 0.29 13.47 -17.77
CA PRO A 540 -1.11 13.30 -18.13
C PRO A 540 -1.89 14.60 -17.95
N ALA A 541 -2.75 14.98 -18.89
CA ALA A 541 -3.56 16.19 -18.78
C ALA A 541 -5.06 15.88 -18.89
N SER A 542 -5.83 16.19 -17.83
CA SER A 542 -7.29 16.05 -17.89
C SER A 542 -7.91 17.11 -18.80
N VAL A 543 -7.28 18.29 -18.93
CA VAL A 543 -7.72 19.37 -19.83
C VAL A 543 -6.66 19.63 -20.91
N ASP A 544 -7.10 20.06 -22.09
CA ASP A 544 -6.19 20.43 -23.17
C ASP A 544 -5.53 21.80 -22.90
N GLY A 545 -4.39 22.04 -23.55
CA GLY A 545 -3.71 23.34 -23.52
C GLY A 545 -2.94 23.65 -22.25
N THR A 546 -2.55 22.64 -21.48
CA THR A 546 -1.61 22.82 -20.35
C THR A 546 -0.21 23.16 -20.86
N ASP A 547 0.63 23.76 -20.00
CA ASP A 547 2.00 24.10 -20.37
C ASP A 547 2.91 22.86 -20.45
N ILE A 548 4.06 23.00 -21.12
CA ILE A 548 5.11 21.97 -21.14
C ILE A 548 5.75 21.86 -19.75
N SER A 549 6.06 20.64 -19.31
CA SER A 549 6.73 20.41 -18.04
C SER A 549 8.15 20.98 -18.02
N GLU A 550 8.60 21.47 -16.86
CA GLU A 550 10.01 21.76 -16.60
C GLU A 550 10.49 20.93 -15.42
N THR A 551 10.97 19.73 -15.74
CA THR A 551 11.25 18.69 -14.75
C THR A 551 12.74 18.62 -14.45
N VAL A 552 13.12 18.92 -13.21
CA VAL A 552 14.49 18.85 -12.73
C VAL A 552 14.75 17.47 -12.14
N LEU A 553 15.80 16.82 -12.63
CA LEU A 553 16.31 15.54 -12.14
C LEU A 553 17.55 15.81 -11.28
N LEU A 554 17.46 15.54 -9.98
CA LEU A 554 18.50 15.80 -9.00
C LEU A 554 19.13 14.47 -8.59
N LEU A 555 20.38 14.21 -8.95
CA LEU A 555 21.11 13.02 -8.54
C LEU A 555 21.68 13.21 -7.14
N HIS A 556 21.22 12.41 -6.19
CA HIS A 556 21.70 12.36 -4.82
C HIS A 556 22.53 11.10 -4.56
N GLY A 557 23.58 11.25 -3.76
CA GLY A 557 24.31 10.11 -3.20
C GLY A 557 23.55 9.46 -2.04
N ALA A 558 24.01 8.29 -1.62
CA ALA A 558 23.40 7.55 -0.50
C ALA A 558 23.33 8.36 0.81
N ASN A 559 24.27 9.30 1.02
CA ASN A 559 24.29 10.22 2.15
C ASN A 559 23.36 11.44 1.98
N GLY A 560 22.59 11.53 0.88
CA GLY A 560 21.70 12.64 0.59
C GLY A 560 22.36 13.86 -0.04
N ALA A 561 23.68 13.85 -0.26
CA ALA A 561 24.37 14.94 -0.93
C ALA A 561 23.93 15.04 -2.40
N LEU A 562 23.59 16.25 -2.86
CA LEU A 562 23.35 16.52 -4.27
C LEU A 562 24.69 16.42 -5.04
N ILE A 563 24.73 15.58 -6.07
CA ILE A 563 25.93 15.31 -6.86
C ILE A 563 25.86 16.01 -8.21
N ALA A 564 24.72 15.92 -8.88
CA ALA A 564 24.51 16.50 -10.20
C ALA A 564 23.03 16.80 -10.41
N GLN A 565 22.72 17.62 -11.41
CA GLN A 565 21.36 17.86 -11.84
C GLN A 565 21.27 18.00 -13.36
N THR A 566 20.12 17.68 -13.92
CA THR A 566 19.77 17.95 -15.31
C THR A 566 18.28 18.27 -15.42
N THR A 567 17.86 18.79 -16.57
CA THR A 567 16.46 19.17 -16.82
C THR A 567 15.96 18.47 -18.06
N ILE A 568 14.74 17.93 -17.98
CA ILE A 568 13.99 17.41 -19.10
C ILE A 568 12.69 18.20 -19.26
N ARG A 569 12.07 18.09 -20.43
CA ARG A 569 10.78 18.71 -20.73
C ARG A 569 9.86 17.68 -21.35
N ILE A 570 8.63 17.60 -20.84
CA ILE A 570 7.61 16.65 -21.27
C ILE A 570 6.38 17.45 -21.69
N ALA A 571 6.01 17.33 -22.97
CA ALA A 571 4.81 17.97 -23.49
C ALA A 571 3.55 17.43 -22.77
N PRO A 572 2.46 18.22 -22.71
CA PRO A 572 1.16 17.71 -22.26
C PRO A 572 0.77 16.42 -22.98
N ASN A 573 0.28 15.45 -22.22
CA ASN A 573 -0.01 14.09 -22.69
C ASN A 573 1.19 13.40 -23.36
N GLY A 574 2.42 13.84 -23.10
CA GLY A 574 3.66 13.19 -23.55
C GLY A 574 4.28 12.31 -22.47
N SER A 575 5.34 11.59 -22.82
CA SER A 575 6.08 10.73 -21.90
C SER A 575 7.57 10.73 -22.18
N PHE A 576 8.38 10.45 -21.16
CA PHE A 576 9.84 10.44 -21.26
C PHE A 576 10.44 9.29 -20.45
N MET A 577 11.36 8.53 -21.06
CA MET A 577 12.09 7.46 -20.38
C MET A 577 13.37 8.00 -19.72
N VAL A 578 13.35 8.07 -18.40
CA VAL A 578 14.48 8.45 -17.55
C VAL A 578 15.36 7.23 -17.30
N ARG A 579 16.55 7.22 -17.88
CA ARG A 579 17.64 6.28 -17.56
C ARG A 579 18.79 7.05 -16.93
N PRO A 580 19.03 6.95 -15.61
CA PRO A 580 20.09 7.71 -14.94
C PRO A 580 21.47 7.50 -15.59
N HIS A 581 21.74 6.30 -16.10
CA HIS A 581 22.99 5.96 -16.78
C HIS A 581 23.19 6.59 -18.16
N GLU A 582 22.13 7.13 -18.77
CA GLU A 582 22.18 7.87 -20.03
C GLU A 582 22.18 9.39 -19.80
N LEU A 583 21.67 9.83 -18.64
CA LEU A 583 21.45 11.25 -18.32
C LEU A 583 22.53 11.86 -17.43
N PHE A 584 23.28 11.05 -16.69
CA PHE A 584 24.36 11.50 -15.82
C PHE A 584 25.68 10.83 -16.21
N GLU A 585 26.78 11.55 -16.00
CA GLU A 585 28.12 11.01 -16.21
C GLU A 585 28.40 9.81 -15.29
N GLY A 586 29.16 8.83 -15.79
CA GLY A 586 29.52 7.63 -15.01
C GLY A 586 30.21 7.97 -13.68
N SER A 587 31.09 8.98 -13.66
CA SER A 587 31.76 9.45 -12.45
C SER A 587 30.78 10.00 -11.39
N HIS A 588 29.65 10.60 -11.81
CA HIS A 588 28.60 11.07 -10.91
C HIS A 588 27.82 9.90 -10.32
N LEU A 589 27.54 8.87 -11.13
CA LEU A 589 26.85 7.66 -10.68
C LEU A 589 27.71 6.83 -9.73
N ASP A 590 29.01 6.71 -10.01
CA ASP A 590 29.98 6.05 -9.12
C ASP A 590 30.06 6.77 -7.77
N ARG A 591 30.05 8.12 -7.77
CA ARG A 591 29.98 8.93 -6.55
C ARG A 591 28.66 8.78 -5.81
N ALA A 592 27.55 8.59 -6.53
CA ALA A 592 26.25 8.40 -5.91
C ALA A 592 26.16 7.06 -5.18
N GLY A 593 26.73 6.01 -5.79
CA GLY A 593 26.85 4.67 -5.22
C GLY A 593 25.51 3.96 -5.03
N GLU A 594 25.56 2.74 -4.50
CA GLU A 594 24.35 2.03 -4.06
C GLU A 594 23.66 2.79 -2.91
N GLY A 595 22.34 2.90 -2.99
CA GLY A 595 21.55 3.75 -2.09
C GLY A 595 21.44 5.21 -2.56
N GLY A 596 22.18 5.62 -3.60
CA GLY A 596 21.92 6.86 -4.32
C GLY A 596 20.57 6.82 -5.06
N TYR A 597 20.07 8.00 -5.45
CA TYR A 597 18.76 8.13 -6.10
C TYR A 597 18.65 9.40 -6.93
N VAL A 598 17.66 9.45 -7.81
CA VAL A 598 17.24 10.65 -8.52
C VAL A 598 15.96 11.18 -7.91
N LEU A 599 16.00 12.40 -7.37
CA LEU A 599 14.81 13.15 -6.96
C LEU A 599 14.27 13.90 -8.19
N ILE A 600 13.04 13.57 -8.57
CA ILE A 600 12.35 14.14 -9.73
C ILE A 600 11.43 15.24 -9.23
N ARG A 601 11.68 16.48 -9.64
CA ARG A 601 10.96 17.67 -9.19
C ARG A 601 10.37 18.42 -10.38
N ASP A 602 9.09 18.75 -10.27
CA ASP A 602 8.42 19.63 -11.22
C ASP A 602 7.51 20.58 -10.45
N LEU A 603 7.56 21.88 -10.77
CA LEU A 603 6.72 22.90 -10.13
C LEU A 603 5.61 23.40 -11.05
N THR A 604 5.58 22.93 -12.29
CA THR A 604 4.65 23.33 -13.35
C THR A 604 3.49 22.35 -13.48
N CYS A 605 3.72 21.06 -13.18
CA CYS A 605 2.72 20.02 -13.35
C CYS A 605 2.88 18.86 -12.36
N ARG A 606 1.85 18.00 -12.31
CA ARG A 606 1.85 16.67 -11.70
C ARG A 606 2.17 15.63 -12.77
N LEU A 607 3.30 14.97 -12.62
CA LEU A 607 3.70 13.83 -13.44
C LEU A 607 3.25 12.53 -12.80
N PHE A 608 3.10 11.52 -13.64
CA PHE A 608 2.87 10.15 -13.25
C PHE A 608 4.09 9.30 -13.61
N GLY A 609 4.57 8.45 -12.70
CA GLY A 609 5.81 7.70 -12.90
C GLY A 609 5.61 6.20 -12.81
N TYR A 610 6.34 5.45 -13.64
CA TYR A 610 6.56 4.01 -13.50
C TYR A 610 8.06 3.75 -13.41
N HIS A 611 8.52 2.99 -12.43
CA HIS A 611 9.93 2.69 -12.23
C HIS A 611 10.22 1.20 -12.32
N GLY A 612 11.47 0.89 -12.63
CA GLY A 612 11.90 -0.47 -12.82
C GLY A 612 13.39 -0.66 -12.61
N LEU A 613 13.80 -1.92 -12.63
CA LEU A 613 15.17 -2.35 -12.79
C LEU A 613 15.30 -3.17 -14.07
N GLU A 614 16.44 -3.11 -14.73
CA GLU A 614 16.78 -3.93 -15.90
C GLU A 614 18.23 -4.41 -15.82
N ASN A 615 18.53 -5.57 -16.38
CA ASN A 615 19.90 -6.11 -16.43
C ASN A 615 20.55 -6.03 -17.82
N GLY A 616 19.87 -5.42 -18.80
CA GLY A 616 20.33 -5.31 -20.19
C GLY A 616 20.37 -6.62 -20.96
N ARG A 617 19.87 -7.73 -20.39
CA ARG A 617 19.80 -9.07 -21.00
C ARG A 617 18.37 -9.62 -21.01
N GLY A 618 17.41 -8.72 -21.06
CA GLY A 618 15.98 -9.03 -21.16
C GLY A 618 15.25 -9.26 -19.83
N ALA A 619 15.93 -9.35 -18.68
CA ALA A 619 15.24 -9.33 -17.39
C ALA A 619 14.95 -7.88 -16.99
N PHE A 620 13.70 -7.61 -16.61
CA PHE A 620 13.26 -6.30 -16.17
C PHE A 620 12.17 -6.40 -15.12
N SER A 621 11.94 -5.31 -14.40
CA SER A 621 10.79 -5.11 -13.54
C SER A 621 10.13 -3.77 -13.83
N LEU A 622 8.86 -3.63 -13.49
CA LEU A 622 8.13 -2.39 -13.66
C LEU A 622 7.00 -2.30 -12.64
N ASP A 623 6.94 -1.19 -11.92
CA ASP A 623 5.80 -0.84 -11.08
C ASP A 623 5.56 0.67 -11.09
N HIS A 624 4.38 1.13 -10.72
CA HIS A 624 4.12 2.56 -10.61
C HIS A 624 4.91 3.18 -9.44
N MET A 625 5.11 4.50 -9.48
CA MET A 625 5.85 5.24 -8.45
C MET A 625 4.90 6.02 -7.55
N PHE A 626 5.20 6.06 -6.26
CA PHE A 626 4.63 7.08 -5.38
C PHE A 626 5.49 8.34 -5.35
N GLY A 627 4.81 9.50 -5.32
CA GLY A 627 5.44 10.75 -4.92
C GLY A 627 5.60 10.86 -3.40
N PHE A 628 6.48 11.74 -2.93
CA PHE A 628 6.68 12.02 -1.50
C PHE A 628 5.90 13.24 -1.03
#